data_AF-A0A6M8V5D1-F1
#
_entry.id   AF-A0A6M8V5D1-F1
#
_cell.length_a   1.000
_cell.length_b   1.000
_cell.length_c   1.000
_cell.angle_alpha   90.00
_cell.angle_beta   90.00
_cell.angle_gamma   90.00
#
_symmetry.space_group_name_H-M   'P 1'
#
loop_
_entity.id
_entity.type
_entity.pdbx_description
1 polymer ?
#
loop_
_entity_poly.entity_id
_entity_poly.type
_entity_poly.pdbx_seq_one_letter_code
_entity_poly.pdbx_strand_id
1 'polypeptide(L)'
;MKLKYFIPLLIFIPVVIIQLTIIPFVSIQEVVPNLLLISVVYFAIANGQIIGTVNGALYGLLYDLISGNLVGSNMLSLTVAGFIAGYFSGETKREKYLFTYSFSLVVVICALINATIFSLFSVIDFNTNFVQALFNHALLPSIYTAVVSILVVIVPYRRAFD
;
A
#
# COMPACT_ATOMS: atom_id res chain seq x y z
N MET A 1 22.44 -9.46 5.93
CA MET A 1 22.10 -8.08 5.51
C MET A 1 21.42 -8.00 4.14
N LYS A 2 21.92 -8.66 3.08
CA LYS A 2 21.35 -8.56 1.72
C LYS A 2 19.93 -9.14 1.53
N LEU A 3 19.56 -10.20 2.27
CA LEU A 3 18.24 -10.82 2.14
C LEU A 3 17.06 -9.88 2.44
N LYS A 4 17.22 -8.95 3.40
CA LYS A 4 16.13 -8.03 3.82
C LYS A 4 15.67 -7.08 2.71
N TYR A 5 16.53 -6.81 1.72
CA TYR A 5 16.21 -5.95 0.57
C TYR A 5 15.76 -6.76 -0.65
N PHE A 6 16.17 -8.03 -0.75
CA PHE A 6 15.84 -8.88 -1.89
C PHE A 6 14.45 -9.51 -1.78
N ILE A 7 14.02 -9.83 -0.54
CA ILE A 7 12.71 -10.45 -0.27
C ILE A 7 11.54 -9.57 -0.71
N PRO A 8 11.49 -8.25 -0.40
CA PRO A 8 10.43 -7.38 -0.90
C PRO A 8 10.39 -7.38 -2.44
N LEU A 9 11.53 -7.17 -3.09
CA LEU A 9 11.59 -7.14 -4.56
C LEU A 9 11.08 -8.43 -5.21
N LEU A 10 11.33 -9.59 -4.60
CA LEU A 10 10.81 -10.87 -5.06
C LEU A 10 9.27 -10.97 -4.89
N ILE A 11 8.74 -10.43 -3.79
CA ILE A 11 7.30 -10.43 -3.46
C ILE A 11 6.51 -9.41 -4.29
N PHE A 12 7.17 -8.37 -4.79
CA PHE A 12 6.56 -7.41 -5.73
C PHE A 12 5.93 -8.09 -6.94
N ILE A 13 6.65 -9.02 -7.56
CA ILE A 13 6.23 -9.68 -8.82
C ILE A 13 4.87 -10.36 -8.67
N PRO A 14 4.66 -11.31 -7.73
CA PRO A 14 3.36 -11.95 -7.56
C PRO A 14 2.28 -10.96 -7.10
N VAL A 15 2.62 -9.96 -6.27
CA VAL A 15 1.65 -8.96 -5.80
C VAL A 15 1.14 -8.10 -6.96
N VAL A 16 2.02 -7.64 -7.85
CA VAL A 16 1.62 -6.86 -9.04
C VAL A 16 0.80 -7.70 -9.99
N ILE A 17 1.19 -8.95 -10.23
CA ILE A 17 0.40 -9.84 -11.10
C ILE A 17 -1.02 -9.96 -10.54
N ILE A 18 -1.18 -10.26 -9.25
CA ILE A 18 -2.50 -10.33 -8.61
C ILE A 18 -3.24 -8.99 -8.67
N GLN A 19 -2.54 -7.87 -8.44
CA GLN A 19 -3.09 -6.51 -8.51
C GLN A 19 -3.62 -6.16 -9.90
N LEU A 20 -2.98 -6.62 -10.97
CA LEU A 20 -3.38 -6.33 -12.34
C LEU A 20 -4.37 -7.36 -12.90
N THR A 21 -4.29 -8.62 -12.46
CA THR A 21 -5.11 -9.69 -13.03
C THR A 21 -6.35 -10.00 -12.21
N ILE A 22 -6.24 -10.21 -10.90
CA ILE A 22 -7.34 -10.74 -10.07
C ILE A 22 -8.15 -9.59 -9.47
N ILE A 23 -7.46 -8.56 -9.03
CA ILE A 23 -8.04 -7.45 -8.29
C ILE A 23 -9.09 -6.65 -9.08
N PRO A 24 -8.97 -6.43 -10.41
CA PRO A 24 -10.04 -5.82 -11.19
C PRO A 24 -11.35 -6.64 -11.18
N PHE A 25 -11.28 -7.97 -11.04
CA PHE A 25 -12.48 -8.82 -10.93
C PHE A 25 -13.19 -8.72 -9.57
N VAL A 26 -12.50 -8.20 -8.55
CA VAL A 26 -13.06 -7.94 -7.21
C VAL A 26 -13.44 -6.46 -7.06
N SER A 27 -13.47 -5.69 -8.17
CA SER A 27 -13.89 -4.30 -8.11
C SER A 27 -15.38 -4.19 -7.73
N ILE A 28 -15.68 -3.33 -6.76
CA ILE A 28 -17.06 -2.99 -6.39
C ILE A 28 -17.25 -1.53 -6.77
N GLN A 29 -18.13 -1.24 -7.74
CA GLN A 29 -18.40 0.12 -8.22
C GLN A 29 -17.12 0.90 -8.63
N GLU A 30 -16.25 0.28 -9.43
CA GLU A 30 -14.94 0.84 -9.87
C GLU A 30 -13.91 1.08 -8.75
N VAL A 31 -14.22 0.70 -7.51
CA VAL A 31 -13.31 0.80 -6.38
C VAL A 31 -12.47 -0.47 -6.28
N VAL A 32 -11.15 -0.29 -6.31
CA VAL A 32 -10.16 -1.39 -6.36
C VAL A 32 -9.26 -1.30 -5.12
N PRO A 33 -9.01 -2.40 -4.39
CA PRO A 33 -8.11 -2.39 -3.25
C PRO A 33 -6.65 -2.38 -3.71
N ASN A 34 -5.80 -1.74 -2.92
CA ASN A 34 -4.37 -1.63 -3.23
C ASN A 34 -3.55 -2.65 -2.43
N LEU A 35 -3.26 -3.81 -3.05
CA LEU A 35 -2.42 -4.84 -2.44
C LEU A 35 -0.95 -4.39 -2.28
N LEU A 36 -0.47 -3.52 -3.17
CA LEU A 36 0.88 -2.99 -3.10
C LEU A 36 1.07 -2.19 -1.80
N LEU A 37 0.11 -1.34 -1.46
CA LEU A 37 0.11 -0.59 -0.20
C LEU A 37 0.19 -1.53 1.01
N ILE A 38 -0.64 -2.58 1.05
CA ILE A 38 -0.68 -3.53 2.17
C ILE A 38 0.70 -4.19 2.33
N SER A 39 1.31 -4.61 1.22
CA SER A 39 2.64 -5.23 1.24
C SER A 39 3.74 -4.25 1.71
N VAL A 40 3.69 -2.99 1.26
CA VAL A 40 4.64 -1.94 1.69
C VAL A 40 4.50 -1.67 3.18
N VAL A 41 3.27 -1.54 3.70
CA VAL A 41 3.00 -1.33 5.12
C VAL A 41 3.54 -2.50 5.94
N TYR A 42 3.32 -3.73 5.49
CA TYR A 42 3.85 -4.93 6.15
C TYR A 42 5.37 -4.89 6.23
N PHE A 43 6.08 -4.66 5.12
CA PHE A 43 7.54 -4.59 5.13
C PHE A 43 8.08 -3.40 5.91
N ALA A 44 7.37 -2.27 5.91
CA ALA A 44 7.76 -1.10 6.68
C ALA A 44 7.73 -1.38 8.19
N ILE A 45 6.66 -2.01 8.68
CA ILE A 45 6.56 -2.41 10.09
C ILE A 45 7.57 -3.54 10.38
N ALA A 46 7.68 -4.52 9.49
CA ALA A 46 8.52 -5.70 9.70
C ALA A 46 10.02 -5.45 9.54
N ASN A 47 10.48 -4.42 8.84
CA ASN A 47 11.91 -4.23 8.60
C ASN A 47 12.42 -2.82 8.93
N GLY A 48 11.52 -1.88 9.21
CA GLY A 48 11.88 -0.52 9.57
C GLY A 48 11.50 0.51 8.50
N GLN A 49 11.58 1.77 8.91
CA GLN A 49 11.19 2.93 8.11
C GLN A 49 11.93 3.05 6.78
N ILE A 50 13.26 2.90 6.79
CA ILE A 50 14.08 3.01 5.57
C ILE A 50 13.64 1.97 4.53
N ILE A 51 13.42 0.72 4.96
CA ILE A 51 13.03 -0.36 4.06
C ILE A 51 11.60 -0.14 3.53
N GLY A 52 10.68 0.33 4.38
CA GLY A 52 9.33 0.72 3.96
C GLY A 52 9.31 1.82 2.90
N THR A 53 10.07 2.89 3.12
CA THR A 53 10.16 4.04 2.19
C THR A 53 10.77 3.64 0.86
N VAL A 54 11.89 2.92 0.85
CA VAL A 54 12.57 2.49 -0.38
C VAL A 54 11.69 1.51 -1.17
N ASN A 55 11.06 0.55 -0.50
CA ASN A 55 10.15 -0.39 -1.17
C ASN A 55 8.91 0.32 -1.72
N GLY A 56 8.34 1.27 -0.96
CA GLY A 56 7.21 2.09 -1.43
C GLY A 56 7.54 2.86 -2.70
N ALA A 57 8.72 3.49 -2.76
CA ALA A 57 9.19 4.19 -3.94
C ALA A 57 9.38 3.25 -5.14
N LEU A 58 10.08 2.13 -4.94
CA LEU A 58 10.32 1.14 -5.99
C LEU A 58 9.02 0.55 -6.52
N TYR A 59 8.11 0.16 -5.63
CA TYR A 59 6.85 -0.47 -6.01
C TYR A 59 5.96 0.52 -6.76
N GLY A 60 5.85 1.75 -6.26
CA GLY A 60 5.04 2.76 -6.92
C GLY A 60 5.60 3.17 -8.27
N LEU A 61 6.92 3.31 -8.40
CA LEU A 61 7.55 3.60 -9.70
C LEU A 61 7.33 2.47 -10.70
N LEU A 62 7.60 1.22 -10.30
CA LEU A 62 7.40 0.07 -11.18
C LEU A 62 5.93 -0.11 -11.55
N TYR A 63 5.02 0.10 -10.61
CA TYR A 63 3.59 0.00 -10.89
C TYR A 63 3.12 1.11 -11.82
N ASP A 64 3.57 2.36 -11.64
CA ASP A 64 3.27 3.47 -12.54
C ASP A 64 3.68 3.16 -13.99
N LEU A 65 4.87 2.56 -14.18
CA LEU A 65 5.36 2.15 -15.49
C LEU A 65 4.53 1.05 -16.15
N ILE A 66 3.94 0.15 -15.35
CA ILE A 66 3.15 -0.98 -15.86
C ILE A 66 1.70 -0.59 -16.09
N SER A 67 1.11 0.20 -15.19
CA SER A 67 -0.31 0.57 -15.23
C SER A 67 -0.62 1.66 -16.24
N GLY A 68 0.40 2.37 -16.76
CA GLY A 68 0.21 3.49 -17.68
C GLY A 68 -0.41 4.73 -17.03
N ASN A 69 -0.36 4.82 -15.69
CA ASN A 69 -0.82 5.99 -14.95
C ASN A 69 0.23 7.11 -15.02
N LEU A 70 -0.11 8.31 -14.52
CA LEU A 70 0.86 9.40 -14.40
C LEU A 70 2.07 8.93 -13.59
N VAL A 71 3.22 8.86 -14.25
CA VAL A 71 4.46 8.40 -13.64
C VAL A 71 4.82 9.28 -12.46
N GLY A 72 4.99 8.68 -11.28
CA GLY A 72 5.32 9.37 -10.05
C GLY A 72 4.16 9.50 -9.06
N SER A 73 2.92 9.30 -9.51
CA SER A 73 1.73 9.39 -8.65
C SER A 73 1.71 8.27 -7.60
N ASN A 74 1.83 7.01 -8.01
CA ASN A 74 1.91 5.89 -7.07
C ASN A 74 3.27 5.84 -6.36
N MET A 75 4.35 6.26 -7.04
CA MET A 75 5.67 6.38 -6.40
C MET A 75 5.61 7.26 -5.15
N LEU A 76 5.11 8.48 -5.26
CA LEU A 76 5.05 9.41 -4.12
C LEU A 76 4.08 8.93 -3.05
N SER A 77 2.88 8.47 -3.43
CA SER A 77 1.85 8.06 -2.49
C SER A 77 2.30 6.86 -1.65
N LEU A 78 2.90 5.83 -2.28
CA LEU A 78 3.38 4.63 -1.59
C LEU A 78 4.65 4.91 -0.77
N THR A 79 5.50 5.85 -1.20
CA THR A 79 6.69 6.24 -0.44
C THR A 79 6.30 6.89 0.90
N VAL A 80 5.35 7.83 0.87
CA VAL A 80 4.86 8.51 2.08
C VAL A 80 4.15 7.52 2.99
N ALA A 81 3.29 6.67 2.43
CA ALA A 81 2.63 5.60 3.18
C ALA A 81 3.64 4.65 3.85
N GLY A 82 4.66 4.20 3.11
CA GLY A 82 5.72 3.33 3.64
C GLY A 82 6.57 3.99 4.73
N PHE A 83 6.85 5.28 4.61
CA PHE A 83 7.54 6.06 5.63
C PHE A 83 6.73 6.14 6.94
N ILE A 84 5.44 6.42 6.84
CA ILE A 84 4.54 6.54 8.00
C ILE A 84 4.33 5.18 8.66
N ALA A 85 4.06 4.13 7.88
CA ALA A 85 3.96 2.78 8.40
C ALA A 85 5.25 2.35 9.12
N GLY A 86 6.39 2.73 8.55
CA GLY A 86 7.71 2.47 9.09
C GLY A 86 7.98 3.13 10.44
N TYR A 87 7.35 4.27 10.74
CA TYR A 87 7.45 4.90 12.06
C TYR A 87 6.90 4.00 13.18
N PHE A 88 5.95 3.12 12.87
CA PHE A 88 5.37 2.17 13.83
C PHE A 88 6.23 0.90 14.04
N SER A 89 7.39 0.79 13.39
CA SER A 89 8.30 -0.38 13.44
C SER A 89 9.20 -0.49 14.68
N GLY A 90 8.97 0.30 15.73
CA GLY A 90 9.81 0.31 16.94
C GLY A 90 10.02 -1.09 17.55
N GLU A 91 11.21 -1.37 18.08
CA GLU A 91 11.66 -2.71 18.49
C GLU A 91 10.71 -3.43 19.46
N THR A 92 10.11 -2.71 20.42
CA THR A 92 9.13 -3.25 21.39
C THR A 92 7.70 -3.37 20.83
N LYS A 93 7.45 -2.76 19.67
CA LYS A 93 6.12 -2.58 19.08
C LYS A 93 5.88 -3.50 17.88
N ARG A 94 6.93 -4.00 17.21
CA ARG A 94 6.80 -4.81 15.98
C ARG A 94 5.83 -5.97 16.07
N GLU A 95 5.95 -6.86 17.06
CA GLU A 95 5.04 -8.00 17.17
C GLU A 95 3.61 -7.55 17.52
N LYS A 96 3.45 -6.53 18.35
CA LYS A 96 2.13 -6.00 18.72
C LYS A 96 1.41 -5.39 17.52
N TYR A 97 2.11 -4.61 16.69
CA TYR A 97 1.50 -3.96 15.51
C TYR A 97 1.32 -4.89 14.33
N LEU A 98 2.08 -5.99 14.20
CA LEU A 98 1.90 -6.97 13.13
C LEU A 98 0.74 -7.94 13.39
N PHE A 99 0.47 -8.28 14.65
CA PHE A 99 -0.49 -9.34 15.02
C PHE A 99 -1.75 -8.86 15.75
N THR A 100 -1.94 -7.54 15.92
CA THR A 100 -3.13 -6.95 16.58
C THR A 100 -3.93 -6.09 15.58
N TYR A 101 -5.18 -5.74 15.92
CA TYR A 101 -6.00 -4.71 15.27
C TYR A 101 -5.26 -3.41 14.89
N SER A 102 -4.15 -3.11 15.58
CA SER A 102 -3.26 -1.99 15.27
C SER A 102 -2.68 -2.03 13.84
N PHE A 103 -2.51 -3.21 13.23
CA PHE A 103 -2.07 -3.29 11.82
C PHE A 103 -3.08 -2.63 10.89
N SER A 104 -4.35 -3.01 11.02
CA SER A 104 -5.43 -2.48 10.18
C SER A 104 -5.56 -0.97 10.34
N LEU A 105 -5.39 -0.44 11.57
CA LEU A 105 -5.38 1.01 11.80
C LEU A 105 -4.24 1.71 11.05
N VAL A 106 -3.03 1.14 11.06
CA VAL A 106 -1.89 1.70 10.31
C VAL A 106 -2.17 1.65 8.80
N VAL A 107 -2.75 0.55 8.29
CA VAL A 107 -3.14 0.44 6.88
C VAL A 107 -4.20 1.47 6.52
N VAL A 108 -5.23 1.69 7.36
CA VAL A 108 -6.26 2.72 7.12
C VAL A 108 -5.60 4.10 6.98
N ILE A 109 -4.71 4.47 7.90
CA ILE A 109 -4.01 5.75 7.87
C ILE A 109 -3.18 5.87 6.59
N CYS A 110 -2.42 4.83 6.25
CA CYS A 110 -1.59 4.81 5.05
C CYS A 110 -2.42 4.82 3.77
N ALA A 111 -3.59 4.17 3.75
CA ALA A 111 -4.50 4.12 2.62
C ALA A 111 -5.15 5.48 2.39
N LEU A 112 -5.58 6.15 3.46
CA LEU A 112 -6.10 7.51 3.39
C LEU A 112 -5.04 8.47 2.81
N ILE A 113 -3.81 8.40 3.30
CA ILE A 113 -2.71 9.25 2.82
C ILE A 113 -2.33 8.94 1.38
N ASN A 114 -2.27 7.66 1.03
CA ASN A 114 -2.01 7.25 -0.35
C ASN A 114 -3.08 7.81 -1.29
N ALA A 115 -4.34 7.71 -0.89
CA ALA A 115 -5.46 8.10 -1.72
C ALA A 115 -5.64 9.63 -1.81
N THR A 116 -5.35 10.38 -0.73
CA THR A 116 -5.31 11.85 -0.80
C THR A 116 -4.20 12.32 -1.73
N ILE A 117 -2.98 11.77 -1.61
CA ILE A 117 -1.87 12.12 -2.50
C ILE A 117 -2.21 11.77 -3.95
N PHE A 118 -2.73 10.57 -4.20
CA PHE A 118 -3.13 10.16 -5.55
C PHE A 118 -4.22 11.06 -6.14
N SER A 119 -5.21 11.47 -5.34
CA SER A 119 -6.26 12.40 -5.79
C SER A 119 -5.74 13.77 -6.18
N LEU A 120 -4.64 14.25 -5.57
CA LEU A 120 -4.01 15.51 -5.98
C LEU A 120 -3.45 15.43 -7.40
N PHE A 121 -2.96 14.25 -7.79
CA PHE A 121 -2.44 14.01 -9.14
C PHE A 121 -3.55 13.75 -10.17
N SER A 122 -4.69 13.17 -9.77
CA SER A 122 -5.82 12.95 -10.68
C SER A 122 -6.59 14.25 -11.01
N VAL A 123 -6.52 15.26 -10.16
CA VAL A 123 -7.19 16.58 -10.37
C VAL A 123 -6.53 17.39 -11.51
N ILE A 124 -5.37 16.95 -12.01
CA ILE A 124 -4.72 17.55 -13.18
C ILE A 124 -5.58 17.36 -14.44
N ASP A 125 -6.52 16.40 -14.45
CA ASP A 125 -7.63 16.38 -15.40
C ASP A 125 -8.69 17.43 -14.97
N PHE A 126 -8.52 18.66 -15.46
CA PHE A 126 -9.18 19.93 -15.11
C PHE A 126 -10.73 19.98 -15.17
N ASN A 127 -11.46 18.87 -15.17
CA ASN A 127 -12.90 18.83 -15.40
C ASN A 127 -13.73 18.12 -14.31
N THR A 128 -13.14 17.82 -13.15
CA THR A 128 -13.85 17.14 -12.04
C THR A 128 -13.91 17.99 -10.77
N ASN A 129 -15.07 17.97 -10.09
CA ASN A 129 -15.24 18.63 -8.80
C ASN A 129 -14.27 18.01 -7.77
N PHE A 130 -13.33 18.80 -7.24
CA PHE A 130 -12.31 18.36 -6.27
C PHE A 130 -12.89 17.54 -5.09
N VAL A 131 -14.03 17.97 -4.55
CA VAL A 131 -14.71 17.28 -3.43
C VAL A 131 -15.24 15.91 -3.85
N GLN A 132 -15.76 15.78 -5.08
CA GLN A 132 -16.29 14.53 -5.61
C GLN A 132 -15.15 13.56 -5.96
N ALA A 133 -14.03 14.08 -6.48
CA ALA A 133 -12.83 13.28 -6.74
C ALA A 133 -12.24 12.72 -5.43
N LEU A 134 -12.17 13.52 -4.36
CA LEU A 134 -11.77 13.04 -3.04
C LEU A 134 -12.72 11.96 -2.49
N PHE A 135 -14.03 12.12 -2.65
CA PHE A 135 -14.98 11.15 -2.09
C PHE A 135 -14.94 9.81 -2.83
N ASN A 136 -14.95 9.85 -4.17
CA ASN A 136 -15.01 8.64 -5.01
C ASN A 136 -13.64 7.96 -5.17
N HIS A 137 -12.57 8.72 -5.33
CA HIS A 137 -11.23 8.16 -5.59
C HIS A 137 -10.34 8.10 -4.35
N ALA A 138 -10.66 8.80 -3.25
CA ALA A 138 -9.86 8.74 -2.02
C ALA A 138 -10.52 7.95 -0.89
N LEU A 139 -11.75 8.31 -0.51
CA LEU A 139 -12.41 7.71 0.66
C LEU A 139 -12.82 6.25 0.43
N LEU A 140 -13.59 5.97 -0.62
CA LEU A 140 -14.10 4.62 -0.88
C LEU A 140 -12.97 3.57 -1.07
N PRO A 141 -11.92 3.82 -1.88
CA PRO A 141 -10.81 2.87 -2.05
C PRO A 141 -9.99 2.66 -0.78
N SER A 142 -9.84 3.70 0.05
CA SER A 142 -9.10 3.58 1.32
C SER A 142 -9.81 2.66 2.32
N ILE A 143 -11.13 2.78 2.44
CA ILE A 143 -11.95 1.91 3.30
C ILE A 143 -11.91 0.48 2.76
N TYR A 144 -12.02 0.32 1.43
CA TYR A 144 -11.99 -1.02 0.83
C TYR A 144 -10.64 -1.71 1.02
N THR A 145 -9.54 -0.99 0.80
CA THR A 145 -8.17 -1.49 1.05
C THR A 145 -7.97 -1.85 2.54
N ALA A 146 -8.54 -1.07 3.46
CA ALA A 146 -8.51 -1.38 4.88
C ALA A 146 -9.27 -2.66 5.24
N VAL A 147 -10.47 -2.85 4.70
CA VAL A 147 -11.25 -4.09 4.93
C VAL A 147 -10.50 -5.30 4.38
N VAL A 148 -9.94 -5.20 3.18
CA VAL A 148 -9.11 -6.27 2.58
C VAL A 148 -7.87 -6.54 3.43
N SER A 149 -7.26 -5.50 4.01
CA SER A 149 -6.10 -5.67 4.88
C SER A 149 -6.40 -6.52 6.13
N ILE A 150 -7.60 -6.43 6.68
CA ILE A 150 -8.03 -7.27 7.82
C ILE A 150 -8.00 -8.75 7.42
N LEU A 151 -8.45 -9.08 6.21
CA LEU A 151 -8.39 -10.45 5.68
C LEU A 151 -6.95 -10.92 5.47
N VAL A 152 -6.08 -10.03 4.98
CA VAL A 152 -4.66 -10.36 4.74
C VAL A 152 -3.89 -10.58 6.04
N VAL A 153 -4.19 -9.85 7.12
CA VAL A 153 -3.55 -10.01 8.45
C VAL A 153 -3.80 -11.39 9.05
N ILE A 154 -4.92 -12.03 8.72
CA ILE A 154 -5.26 -13.36 9.21
C ILE A 154 -4.38 -14.44 8.58
N VAL A 155 -3.74 -14.17 7.42
CA VAL A 155 -2.79 -15.09 6.79
C VAL A 155 -1.43 -14.90 7.47
N PRO A 156 -1.04 -15.77 8.42
CA PRO A 156 0.18 -15.58 9.17
C PRO A 156 1.35 -16.00 8.27
N TYR A 157 2.07 -15.04 7.70
CA TYR A 157 3.27 -15.28 6.87
C TYR A 157 4.49 -15.78 7.68
N ARG A 158 4.30 -16.27 8.91
CA ARG A 158 5.37 -16.68 9.84
C ARG A 158 5.71 -18.19 9.79
N ARG A 159 5.53 -18.89 8.67
CA ARG A 159 5.86 -20.34 8.61
C ARG A 159 6.68 -20.82 7.42
N ALA A 160 7.32 -19.93 6.65
CA ALA A 160 8.13 -20.38 5.51
C ALA A 160 9.66 -20.25 5.71
N PHE A 161 10.16 -19.47 6.66
CA PHE A 161 11.60 -19.12 6.69
C PHE A 161 12.18 -18.84 8.08
N ASP A 162 11.77 -19.60 9.10
CA ASP A 162 12.64 -19.87 10.26
C ASP A 162 13.52 -21.08 9.93
#